data_AF-A0A7R9R9V3-F1
#
_entry.id   AF-A0A7R9R9V3-F1
#
_cell.length_a   1.000
_cell.length_b   1.000
_cell.length_c   1.000
_cell.angle_alpha   90.00
_cell.angle_beta   90.00
_cell.angle_gamma   90.00
#
_symmetry.space_group_name_H-M   'P 1'
#
loop_
_entity.id
_entity.type
_entity.pdbx_description
1 polymer ?
#
loop_
_entity_poly.entity_id
_entity_poly.type
_entity_poly.pdbx_seq_one_letter_code
_entity_poly.pdbx_strand_id
1 'polypeptide(L)'
;MKEMDAGTTITKTKIEKTIEKIKNVEGFEKVKFIILYGSAAEGQMTGGSDIDLCIYHDGSPDESSKFRFKVLSELFDDTFDVQIFQQLPIYVRVEVLKGKIIYCKDKQFLYEAAIETIKDFEAFKHKFYDYIGEREIT
;
A
#
# COMPACT_ATOMS: atom_id res chain seq x y z
N MET A 1 -31.04 0.13 8.91
CA MET A 1 -29.80 -0.04 9.71
C MET A 1 -29.46 -1.52 9.65
N LYS A 2 -28.43 -1.92 8.90
CA LYS A 2 -27.91 -3.30 8.92
C LYS A 2 -26.88 -3.39 10.03
N GLU A 3 -27.02 -4.40 10.89
CA GLU A 3 -26.03 -4.76 11.90
C GLU A 3 -24.65 -4.89 11.25
N MET A 4 -23.68 -4.12 11.76
CA MET A 4 -22.28 -4.29 11.38
C MET A 4 -21.71 -5.46 12.19
N ASP A 5 -21.20 -6.46 11.49
CA ASP A 5 -20.57 -7.66 12.04
C ASP A 5 -19.40 -7.31 12.98
N ALA A 6 -19.32 -7.96 14.14
CA ALA A 6 -18.31 -7.70 15.17
C ALA A 6 -16.88 -7.84 14.63
N GLY A 7 -16.65 -8.73 13.65
CA GLY A 7 -15.36 -8.87 12.97
C GLY A 7 -14.95 -7.64 12.15
N THR A 8 -15.90 -6.92 11.55
CA THR A 8 -15.62 -5.69 10.78
C THR A 8 -15.21 -4.54 11.70
N THR A 9 -15.77 -4.50 12.90
CA THR A 9 -15.49 -3.43 13.89
C THR A 9 -14.08 -3.57 14.47
N ILE A 10 -13.64 -4.80 14.78
CA ILE A 10 -12.30 -5.08 15.33
C ILE A 10 -11.20 -4.69 14.33
N THR A 11 -11.36 -5.05 13.04
CA THR A 11 -10.39 -4.70 11.99
C THR A 11 -10.28 -3.19 11.79
N LYS A 12 -11.39 -2.47 11.83
CA LYS A 12 -11.40 -1.00 11.71
C LYS A 12 -10.60 -0.35 12.86
N THR A 13 -10.84 -0.77 14.09
CA THR A 13 -10.11 -0.27 15.26
C THR A 13 -8.62 -0.62 15.23
N LYS A 14 -8.25 -1.80 14.70
CA LYS A 14 -6.84 -2.18 14.52
C LYS A 14 -6.15 -1.24 13.52
N ILE A 15 -6.76 -1.00 12.36
CA ILE A 15 -6.22 -0.08 11.33
C ILE A 15 -6.04 1.33 11.88
N GLU A 16 -7.03 1.86 12.62
CA GLU A 16 -6.93 3.19 13.22
C GLU A 16 -5.74 3.29 14.18
N LYS A 17 -5.54 2.29 15.05
CA LYS A 17 -4.37 2.23 15.95
C LYS A 17 -3.05 2.15 15.18
N THR A 18 -3.00 1.37 14.11
CA THR A 18 -1.81 1.27 13.24
C THR A 18 -1.46 2.61 12.61
N ILE A 19 -2.44 3.36 12.11
CA ILE A 19 -2.22 4.69 11.54
C ILE A 19 -1.66 5.64 12.61
N GLU A 20 -2.20 5.61 13.83
CA GLU A 20 -1.70 6.46 14.92
C GLU A 20 -0.26 6.10 15.31
N LYS A 21 0.10 4.80 15.35
CA LYS A 21 1.49 4.38 15.53
C LYS A 21 2.39 4.94 14.43
N ILE A 22 2.01 4.78 13.16
CA ILE A 22 2.79 5.27 12.00
C ILE A 22 2.96 6.80 12.06
N LYS A 23 1.94 7.54 12.47
CA LYS A 23 2.00 9.01 12.62
C LYS A 23 3.05 9.49 13.61
N ASN A 24 3.39 8.67 14.61
CA ASN A 24 4.39 9.00 15.63
C ASN A 24 5.82 8.64 15.21
N VAL A 25 6.01 7.99 14.06
CA VAL A 25 7.33 7.64 13.54
C VAL A 25 7.99 8.88 12.93
N GLU A 26 9.23 9.15 13.35
CA GLU A 26 10.06 10.21 12.77
C GLU A 26 10.21 10.04 11.24
N GLY A 27 9.88 11.08 10.47
CA GLY A 27 9.80 11.06 9.01
C GLY A 27 8.37 11.01 8.46
N PHE A 28 7.35 10.86 9.33
CA PHE A 28 5.95 10.80 8.91
C PHE A 28 5.49 12.05 8.15
N GLU A 29 6.09 13.23 8.38
CA GLU A 29 5.77 14.46 7.67
C GLU A 29 5.95 14.37 6.14
N LYS A 30 6.81 13.44 5.68
CA LYS A 30 7.06 13.11 4.27
C LYS A 30 6.08 12.09 3.71
N VAL A 31 5.21 11.48 4.52
CA VAL A 31 4.20 10.52 4.03
C VAL A 31 3.08 11.25 3.29
N LYS A 32 2.82 10.85 2.05
CA LYS A 32 1.78 11.44 1.19
C LYS A 32 0.47 10.65 1.23
N PHE A 33 0.56 9.33 1.22
CA PHE A 33 -0.60 8.45 1.36
C PHE A 33 -0.19 7.08 1.89
N ILE A 34 -1.17 6.37 2.46
CA ILE A 34 -1.07 4.97 2.88
C ILE A 34 -2.27 4.23 2.32
N ILE A 35 -2.02 3.11 1.65
CA ILE A 35 -3.04 2.26 1.05
C ILE A 35 -2.88 0.84 1.59
N LEU A 36 -3.99 0.26 2.05
CA LEU A 36 -4.09 -1.16 2.30
C LEU A 36 -4.42 -1.87 0.99
N TYR A 37 -3.64 -2.87 0.63
CA TYR A 37 -3.84 -3.63 -0.61
C TYR A 37 -3.69 -5.13 -0.35
N GLY A 38 -3.67 -5.92 -1.43
CA GLY A 38 -3.57 -7.37 -1.33
C GLY A 38 -4.87 -8.04 -0.86
N SER A 39 -4.77 -9.32 -0.52
CA SER A 39 -5.91 -10.20 -0.25
C SER A 39 -6.84 -9.69 0.87
N ALA A 40 -6.31 -8.90 1.81
CA ALA A 40 -7.09 -8.28 2.88
C ALA A 40 -8.03 -7.15 2.38
N ALA A 41 -7.73 -6.51 1.25
CA ALA A 41 -8.54 -5.41 0.70
C ALA A 41 -9.74 -5.91 -0.12
N GLU A 42 -9.73 -7.14 -0.63
CA GLU A 42 -10.75 -7.69 -1.53
C GLU A 42 -11.97 -8.31 -0.82
N GLY A 43 -12.11 -8.11 0.50
CA GLY A 43 -13.24 -8.64 1.26
C GLY A 43 -13.16 -10.15 1.53
N GLN A 44 -12.01 -10.78 1.26
CA GLN A 44 -11.73 -12.18 1.55
C GLN A 44 -10.87 -12.35 2.82
N MET A 45 -11.13 -11.54 3.85
CA MET A 45 -10.46 -11.73 5.13
C MET A 45 -10.92 -13.04 5.80
N THR A 46 -10.16 -14.10 5.58
CA THR A 46 -10.06 -15.20 6.55
C THR A 46 -9.25 -14.68 7.75
N GLY A 47 -9.60 -15.08 8.98
CA GLY A 47 -9.09 -14.49 10.24
C GLY A 47 -7.58 -14.56 10.53
N GLY A 48 -6.73 -14.80 9.52
CA GLY A 48 -5.26 -14.84 9.62
C GLY A 48 -4.52 -14.24 8.41
N SER A 49 -5.17 -13.44 7.55
CA SER A 49 -4.47 -12.81 6.41
C SER A 49 -3.54 -11.68 6.87
N ASP A 50 -2.29 -11.70 6.39
CA ASP A 50 -1.36 -10.57 6.51
C ASP A 50 -1.97 -9.33 5.83
N ILE A 51 -1.84 -8.17 6.48
CA ILE A 51 -2.40 -6.92 5.97
C ILE A 51 -1.28 -6.15 5.25
N ASP A 52 -1.33 -6.13 3.92
CA ASP A 52 -0.34 -5.40 3.12
C ASP A 52 -0.58 -3.89 3.18
N LEU A 53 0.40 -3.15 3.70
CA LEU A 53 0.35 -1.71 3.92
C LEU A 53 1.41 -1.02 3.07
N CYS A 54 0.97 -0.30 2.04
CA CYS A 54 1.86 0.45 1.17
C CYS A 54 1.88 1.94 1.55
N ILE A 55 3.07 2.51 1.71
CA ILE A 55 3.30 3.91 2.06
C ILE A 55 3.99 4.62 0.90
N TYR A 56 3.45 5.77 0.49
CA TYR A 56 4.21 6.72 -0.32
C TYR A 56 4.97 7.68 0.60
N HIS A 57 6.29 7.63 0.55
CA HIS A 57 7.17 8.46 1.37
C HIS A 57 8.02 9.37 0.47
N ASP A 58 7.90 10.69 0.64
CA ASP A 58 8.56 11.73 -0.16
C ASP A 58 9.98 12.03 0.33
N GLY A 59 10.81 10.99 0.38
CA GLY A 59 12.23 11.07 0.71
C GLY A 59 13.07 10.35 -0.34
N SER A 60 14.39 10.46 -0.21
CA SER A 60 15.31 9.67 -1.03
C SER A 60 15.08 8.16 -0.84
N PRO A 61 15.58 7.28 -1.75
CA PRO A 61 15.43 5.84 -1.59
C PRO A 61 15.96 5.31 -0.24
N ASP A 62 17.10 5.83 0.23
CA ASP A 62 17.69 5.44 1.51
C ASP A 62 16.86 5.95 2.72
N GLU A 63 16.41 7.21 2.67
CA GLU A 63 15.52 7.76 3.70
C GLU A 63 14.22 6.97 3.79
N SER A 64 13.63 6.60 2.65
CA SER A 64 12.39 5.84 2.59
C SER A 64 12.55 4.41 3.11
N SER A 65 13.68 3.76 2.81
CA SER A 65 14.02 2.45 3.38
C SER A 65 14.22 2.52 4.90
N LYS A 66 14.88 3.57 5.40
CA LYS A 66 15.04 3.80 6.84
C LYS A 66 13.71 4.08 7.52
N PHE A 67 12.84 4.88 6.90
CA PHE A 67 11.49 5.14 7.38
C PHE A 67 10.68 3.84 7.46
N ARG A 68 10.70 3.01 6.41
CA ARG A 68 10.08 1.67 6.40
C ARG A 68 10.55 0.83 7.58
N PHE A 69 11.86 0.79 7.83
CA PHE A 69 12.42 0.03 8.95
C PHE A 69 11.92 0.53 10.32
N LYS A 70 11.85 1.86 10.52
CA LYS A 70 11.28 2.45 11.74
C LYS A 70 9.81 2.07 11.92
N VAL A 71 9.01 2.15 10.86
CA VAL A 71 7.60 1.75 10.88
C VAL A 71 7.45 0.27 11.24
N LEU A 72 8.22 -0.63 10.61
CA LEU A 72 8.20 -2.05 10.95
C LEU A 72 8.57 -2.30 12.41
N SER A 73 9.53 -1.54 12.95
CA SER A 73 9.93 -1.65 14.36
C SER A 73 8.80 -1.23 15.32
N GLU A 74 8.05 -0.18 14.96
CA GLU A 74 6.91 0.31 15.75
C GLU A 74 5.68 -0.63 15.66
N LEU A 75 5.56 -1.35 14.54
CA LEU A 75 4.46 -2.29 14.27
C LEU A 75 4.81 -3.75 14.61
N PHE A 76 5.87 -4.01 15.39
CA PHE A 76 6.41 -5.35 15.67
C PHE A 76 5.38 -6.42 16.09
N ASP A 77 4.35 -6.05 16.85
CA ASP A 77 3.30 -6.98 17.33
C ASP A 77 2.17 -7.22 16.30
N ASP A 78 2.21 -6.54 15.16
CA ASP A 78 1.14 -6.54 14.20
C ASP A 78 1.54 -7.26 12.89
N THR A 79 0.60 -8.03 12.33
CA THR A 79 0.73 -8.80 11.08
C THR A 79 0.66 -7.91 9.82
N PHE A 80 1.41 -6.81 9.78
CA PHE A 80 1.47 -5.91 8.62
C PHE A 80 2.76 -6.13 7.83
N ASP A 81 2.64 -6.36 6.53
CA ASP A 81 3.77 -6.19 5.61
C ASP A 81 3.78 -4.73 5.13
N VAL A 82 4.82 -3.99 5.49
CA VAL A 82 4.96 -2.57 5.15
C VAL A 82 5.84 -2.44 3.92
N GLN A 83 5.35 -1.76 2.89
CA GLN A 83 6.07 -1.53 1.64
C GLN A 83 6.15 -0.04 1.31
N ILE A 84 7.22 0.37 0.63
CA ILE A 84 7.33 1.73 0.06
C ILE A 84 6.87 1.71 -1.38
N PHE A 85 5.87 2.53 -1.71
CA PHE A 85 5.22 2.57 -3.02
C PHE A 85 6.24 2.66 -4.16
N GLN A 86 7.17 3.61 -4.05
CA GLN A 86 8.16 3.86 -5.10
C GLN A 86 9.23 2.76 -5.25
N GLN A 87 9.32 1.82 -4.29
CA GLN A 87 10.26 0.69 -4.32
C GLN A 87 9.62 -0.60 -4.85
N LEU A 88 8.31 -0.59 -5.09
CA LEU A 88 7.58 -1.74 -5.63
C LEU A 88 7.74 -1.84 -7.15
N PRO A 89 7.75 -3.07 -7.71
CA PRO A 89 7.62 -3.27 -9.14
C PRO A 89 6.37 -2.56 -9.70
N ILE A 90 6.44 -2.05 -10.93
CA ILE A 90 5.37 -1.23 -11.52
C ILE A 90 4.00 -1.93 -11.54
N TYR A 91 3.95 -3.23 -11.80
CA TYR A 91 2.69 -3.98 -11.77
C TYR A 91 2.09 -4.06 -10.36
N VAL A 92 2.93 -4.20 -9.33
CA VAL A 92 2.47 -4.21 -7.92
C VAL A 92 1.97 -2.82 -7.53
N ARG A 93 2.61 -1.74 -7.99
CA ARG A 93 2.11 -0.36 -7.78
C ARG A 93 0.69 -0.19 -8.32
N VAL A 94 0.36 -0.78 -9.47
CA VAL A 94 -1.01 -0.76 -10.02
C VAL A 94 -1.98 -1.52 -9.11
N GLU A 95 -1.60 -2.68 -8.57
CA GLU A 95 -2.42 -3.41 -7.60
C GLU A 95 -2.64 -2.62 -6.31
N VAL A 96 -1.61 -1.92 -5.81
CA VAL A 96 -1.74 -1.02 -4.66
C VAL A 96 -2.81 0.04 -4.90
N LEU A 97 -2.85 0.66 -6.09
CA LEU A 97 -3.82 1.71 -6.39
C LEU A 97 -5.28 1.23 -6.42
N LYS A 98 -5.53 -0.08 -6.56
CA LYS A 98 -6.87 -0.68 -6.42
C LYS A 98 -7.28 -0.87 -4.96
N GLY A 99 -6.35 -0.74 -4.03
CA GLY A 99 -6.54 -0.93 -2.60
C GLY A 99 -7.36 0.16 -1.91
N LYS A 100 -7.50 0.01 -0.60
CA LYS A 100 -8.23 0.94 0.26
C LYS A 100 -7.29 2.01 0.81
N ILE A 101 -7.54 3.26 0.42
CA ILE A 101 -6.84 4.43 0.99
C ILE A 101 -7.23 4.56 2.47
N ILE A 102 -6.23 4.50 3.35
CA ILE A 102 -6.43 4.66 4.81
C ILE A 102 -5.83 5.95 5.36
N TYR A 103 -4.90 6.56 4.62
CA TYR A 103 -4.38 7.90 4.89
C TYR A 103 -4.04 8.60 3.58
N CYS A 104 -4.34 9.90 3.48
CA CYS A 104 -4.01 10.71 2.33
C CYS A 104 -3.86 12.16 2.77
N LYS A 105 -2.65 12.71 2.62
CA LYS A 105 -2.32 14.10 2.96
C LYS A 105 -2.86 15.08 1.92
N ASP A 106 -2.74 14.72 0.64
CA ASP A 106 -3.24 15.50 -0.49
C ASP A 106 -3.79 14.57 -1.57
N LYS A 107 -5.09 14.73 -1.88
CA LYS A 107 -5.78 13.92 -2.89
C LYS A 107 -5.30 14.22 -4.30
N GLN A 108 -4.94 15.48 -4.58
CA GLN A 108 -4.45 15.86 -5.91
C GLN A 108 -3.14 15.14 -6.22
N PHE A 109 -2.22 15.14 -5.26
CA PHE A 109 -0.98 14.37 -5.34
C PHE A 109 -1.22 12.88 -5.59
N LEU A 110 -2.17 12.26 -4.86
CA LEU A 110 -2.51 10.86 -5.07
C LEU A 110 -3.01 10.59 -6.50
N TYR A 111 -3.84 11.47 -7.06
CA TYR A 111 -4.30 11.33 -8.44
C TYR A 111 -3.17 11.45 -9.45
N GLU A 112 -2.24 12.40 -9.24
CA GLU A 112 -1.07 12.56 -10.11
C GLU A 112 -0.17 11.33 -10.08
N ALA A 113 0.15 10.82 -8.89
CA ALA A 113 0.93 9.59 -8.72
C ALA A 113 0.23 8.37 -9.35
N ALA A 114 -1.10 8.29 -9.27
CA ALA A 114 -1.87 7.23 -9.89
C ALA A 114 -1.83 7.30 -11.42
N ILE A 115 -2.01 8.49 -12.00
CA ILE A 115 -1.94 8.72 -13.45
C ILE A 115 -0.55 8.37 -13.99
N GLU A 116 0.51 8.81 -13.32
CA GLU A 116 1.89 8.49 -13.69
C GLU A 116 2.15 6.98 -13.66
N THR A 117 1.75 6.31 -12.57
CA THR A 117 1.89 4.86 -12.42
C THR A 117 1.16 4.10 -13.53
N ILE A 118 -0.07 4.51 -13.88
CA ILE A 118 -0.84 3.85 -14.95
C ILE A 118 -0.17 4.05 -16.30
N LYS A 119 0.34 5.26 -16.60
CA LYS A 119 1.08 5.53 -17.84
C LYS A 119 2.35 4.69 -17.96
N ASP A 120 3.14 4.64 -16.88
CA ASP A 120 4.36 3.83 -16.82
C ASP A 120 4.05 2.34 -17.00
N PHE A 121 2.98 1.86 -16.36
CA PHE A 121 2.54 0.49 -16.51
C PHE A 121 2.13 0.18 -17.95
N GLU A 122 1.27 0.99 -18.57
CA GLU A 122 0.85 0.75 -19.96
C GLU A 122 2.03 0.78 -20.94
N ALA A 123 3.03 1.64 -20.70
CA ALA A 123 4.27 1.66 -21.49
C ALA A 123 5.11 0.38 -21.30
N PHE A 124 5.11 -0.21 -20.11
CA PHE A 124 5.84 -1.44 -19.78
C PHE A 124 5.07 -2.73 -20.12
N LYS A 125 3.73 -2.68 -20.13
CA LYS A 125 2.80 -3.80 -20.15
C LYS A 125 3.04 -4.79 -21.29
N HIS A 126 3.38 -4.28 -22.47
CA HIS A 126 3.70 -5.14 -23.62
C HIS A 126 4.89 -6.06 -23.32
N LYS A 127 6.00 -5.49 -22.85
CA LYS A 127 7.20 -6.25 -22.49
C LYS A 127 6.94 -7.20 -21.32
N PHE A 128 6.13 -6.76 -20.35
CA PHE A 128 5.75 -7.61 -19.24
C PHE A 128 5.07 -8.90 -19.71
N TYR A 129 4.08 -8.80 -20.60
CA TYR A 129 3.38 -9.97 -21.14
C TYR A 129 4.27 -10.89 -21.97
N ASP A 130 5.23 -10.32 -22.71
CA ASP A 130 6.24 -11.11 -23.42
C ASP A 130 7.09 -11.94 -22.42
N TYR A 131 7.52 -11.32 -21.31
CA TYR A 131 8.36 -11.99 -20.29
C TYR A 131 7.64 -13.10 -19.52
N ILE A 132 6.32 -12.97 -19.29
CA ILE A 132 5.55 -13.97 -18.57
C ILE A 132 4.89 -15.01 -19.48
N GLY A 133 5.13 -14.94 -20.79
CA GLY A 133 4.63 -15.92 -21.76
C GLY A 133 3.13 -15.84 -22.03
N GLU A 134 2.48 -14.72 -21.71
CA GLU A 134 1.05 -14.52 -22.00
C GLU A 134 0.76 -14.11 -23.45
N ARG A 135 1.82 -13.93 -24.26
CA ARG A 135 1.74 -13.78 -25.72
C ARG A 135 2.80 -14.67 -26.38
N GLU A 136 2.43 -15.30 -27.50
CA GLU A 136 3.44 -15.92 -28.38
C GLU A 136 4.30 -14.81 -28.99
N ILE A 137 5.62 -14.92 -28.86
CA ILE A 137 6.59 -14.07 -29.55
C ILE A 137 6.34 -14.29 -31.06
N THR A 138 5.66 -13.36 -31.71
CA THR A 138 5.39 -13.38 -33.16
C THR A 138 6.28 -12.39 -33.88
#